data_AF-A0A1G3K2N5-F1
#
_entry.id   AF-A0A1G3K2N5-F1
#
_cell.length_a   1.000
_cell.length_b   1.000
_cell.length_c   1.000
_cell.angle_alpha   90.00
_cell.angle_beta   90.00
_cell.angle_gamma   90.00
#
_symmetry.space_group_name_H-M   'P 1'
#
loop_
_entity.id
_entity.type
_entity.pdbx_description
1 polymer ?
#
loop_
_entity_poly.entity_id
_entity_poly.type
_entity_poly.pdbx_seq_one_letter_code
_entity_poly.pdbx_strand_id
1 'polypeptide(L)'
;MPFAYLRPLADPDHLPALHPDYAHRRPALGLGALDPPPRILLLYGSLRERSYSRLVVEEAARLLQFFGCETRIFDPHDLPLPDQVAGDDHPAVHELRAHSLWSEGQIWCSPERHGQITGIMKAQVDHLPLAYKGLRPTQGRTLAVMQVSAGSQSFNSINTLRVLGRWMRMFTIPNQSSVAKAYEEFDEAGRMKPSPYYDRIVDVVEELVRFTVLLRPHAEQLVDRYSERKDRNEPVATHVEKAGLATSD
;
A
#
# COMPACT_ATOMS: atom_id res chain seq x y z
N MET A 1 21.82 -0.90 9.85
CA MET A 1 21.28 -2.17 10.37
C MET A 1 20.35 -2.75 9.31
N PRO A 2 20.38 -4.05 9.02
CA PRO A 2 19.34 -4.67 8.19
C PRO A 2 17.97 -4.49 8.86
N PHE A 3 16.91 -4.28 8.06
CA PHE A 3 15.53 -4.24 8.57
C PHE A 3 15.15 -5.62 9.11
N ALA A 4 14.64 -5.68 10.34
CA ALA A 4 14.29 -6.92 11.03
C ALA A 4 12.84 -7.36 10.76
N TYR A 5 11.97 -6.43 10.35
CA TYR A 5 10.53 -6.66 10.21
C TYR A 5 10.09 -6.77 8.75
N LEU A 6 10.94 -7.31 7.87
CA LEU A 6 10.58 -7.60 6.49
C LEU A 6 10.47 -9.10 6.25
N ARG A 7 9.32 -9.51 5.72
CA ARG A 7 9.11 -10.88 5.24
C ARG A 7 9.94 -11.13 3.97
N PRO A 8 10.71 -12.24 3.90
CA PRO A 8 11.25 -12.70 2.63
C PRO A 8 10.11 -13.20 1.72
N LEU A 9 10.26 -13.00 0.42
CA LEU A 9 9.36 -13.52 -0.60
C LEU A 9 10.01 -14.75 -1.27
N ALA A 10 9.42 -15.92 -1.07
CA ALA A 10 9.86 -17.15 -1.75
C ALA A 10 9.41 -17.16 -3.21
N ASP A 11 10.25 -17.72 -4.10
CA ASP A 11 9.99 -17.87 -5.53
C ASP A 11 9.43 -16.60 -6.21
N PRO A 12 10.14 -15.46 -6.13
CA PRO A 12 9.62 -14.16 -6.59
C PRO A 12 9.25 -14.14 -8.08
N ASP A 13 10.00 -14.86 -8.91
CA ASP A 13 9.81 -14.89 -10.37
C ASP A 13 8.84 -16.00 -10.85
N HIS A 14 8.31 -16.81 -9.93
CA HIS A 14 7.44 -17.94 -10.29
C HIS A 14 5.95 -17.55 -10.18
N LEU A 15 5.32 -17.24 -11.31
CA LEU A 15 3.92 -16.79 -11.42
C LEU A 15 3.08 -17.77 -12.29
N PRO A 16 2.81 -19.01 -11.84
CA PRO A 16 2.19 -20.05 -12.67
C PRO A 16 0.72 -19.77 -13.01
N ALA A 17 0.02 -18.94 -12.22
CA ALA A 17 -1.36 -18.54 -12.49
C ALA A 17 -1.48 -17.32 -13.40
N LEU A 18 -0.38 -16.61 -13.69
CA LEU A 18 -0.37 -15.50 -14.64
C LEU A 18 -0.21 -16.04 -16.05
N HIS A 19 -1.04 -15.57 -16.97
CA HIS A 19 -0.88 -15.82 -18.40
C HIS A 19 -0.08 -14.67 -19.03
N PRO A 20 1.24 -14.82 -19.27
CA PRO A 20 2.13 -13.70 -19.58
C PRO A 20 1.81 -13.02 -20.92
N ASP A 21 1.19 -13.75 -21.86
CA ASP A 21 0.80 -13.20 -23.17
C ASP A 21 -0.23 -12.06 -23.09
N TYR A 22 -0.96 -11.95 -21.96
CA TYR A 22 -1.93 -10.89 -21.71
C TYR A 22 -1.40 -9.80 -20.76
N ALA A 23 -0.19 -9.96 -20.22
CA ALA A 23 0.34 -9.06 -19.21
C ALA A 23 1.26 -7.99 -19.83
N HIS A 24 0.92 -6.71 -19.62
CA HIS A 24 1.85 -5.64 -19.94
C HIS A 24 3.00 -5.62 -18.92
N ARG A 25 4.20 -6.07 -19.31
CA ARG A 25 5.38 -6.09 -18.41
C ARG A 25 5.76 -4.71 -17.85
N ARG A 26 5.39 -3.62 -18.54
CA ARG A 26 5.58 -2.24 -18.09
C ARG A 26 4.25 -1.50 -18.17
N PRO A 27 3.32 -1.73 -17.21
CA PRO A 27 1.95 -1.28 -17.35
C PRO A 27 1.79 0.26 -17.32
N ALA A 28 2.80 0.96 -16.80
CA ALA A 28 2.85 2.42 -16.73
C ALA A 28 3.66 3.08 -17.87
N LEU A 29 4.01 2.35 -18.94
CA LEU A 29 4.70 2.91 -20.08
C LEU A 29 3.90 4.08 -20.67
N GLY A 30 4.53 5.26 -20.78
CA GLY A 30 3.89 6.50 -21.25
C GLY A 30 3.23 7.35 -20.14
N LEU A 31 3.11 6.85 -18.91
CA LEU A 31 2.56 7.61 -17.77
C LEU A 31 3.64 8.28 -16.92
N GLY A 32 4.87 7.75 -16.93
CA GLY A 32 5.99 8.29 -16.16
C GLY A 32 7.19 7.34 -16.16
N ALA A 33 8.26 7.76 -15.48
CA ALA A 33 9.45 6.95 -15.33
C ALA A 33 9.22 5.77 -14.37
N LEU A 34 9.79 4.60 -14.70
CA LEU A 34 9.85 3.41 -13.83
C LEU A 34 11.19 3.26 -13.12
N ASP A 35 12.16 4.16 -13.39
CA ASP A 35 13.47 4.19 -12.73
C ASP A 35 13.56 5.48 -11.89
N PRO A 36 13.84 5.40 -10.57
CA PRO A 36 13.97 4.18 -9.77
C PRO A 36 12.66 3.37 -9.73
N PRO A 37 12.72 2.05 -9.47
CA PRO A 37 11.54 1.19 -9.33
C PRO A 37 10.48 1.80 -8.40
N PRO A 38 9.18 1.78 -8.75
CA PRO A 38 8.14 2.23 -7.84
C PRO A 38 8.16 1.43 -6.54
N ARG A 39 8.08 2.13 -5.42
CA ARG A 39 8.27 1.53 -4.08
C ARG A 39 6.94 1.20 -3.44
N ILE A 40 6.64 -0.08 -3.25
CA ILE A 40 5.35 -0.53 -2.71
C ILE A 40 5.53 -1.24 -1.36
N LEU A 41 4.87 -0.73 -0.32
CA LEU A 41 4.76 -1.38 0.98
C LEU A 41 3.49 -2.23 1.05
N LEU A 42 3.61 -3.47 1.49
CA LEU A 42 2.48 -4.39 1.63
C LEU A 42 2.27 -4.77 3.10
N LEU A 43 1.02 -4.66 3.56
CA LEU A 43 0.58 -4.96 4.92
C LEU A 43 -0.50 -6.05 4.90
N TYR A 44 -0.43 -7.01 5.83
CA TYR A 44 -1.41 -8.10 5.95
C TYR A 44 -2.01 -8.22 7.36
N GLY A 45 -3.25 -8.72 7.45
CA GLY A 45 -4.04 -8.71 8.68
C GLY A 45 -4.08 -10.00 9.50
N SER A 46 -3.13 -10.94 9.35
CA SER A 46 -3.14 -12.17 10.16
C SER A 46 -1.77 -12.80 10.35
N LEU A 47 -1.45 -13.09 11.62
CA LEU A 47 -0.23 -13.76 12.09
C LEU A 47 -0.35 -15.29 12.14
N ARG A 48 -1.42 -15.87 11.59
CA ARG A 48 -1.53 -17.34 11.51
C ARG A 48 -0.38 -17.89 10.66
N GLU A 49 0.10 -19.07 11.04
CA GLU A 49 1.10 -19.80 10.26
C GLU A 49 0.66 -19.92 8.80
N ARG A 50 -0.59 -20.36 8.55
CA ARG A 50 -1.24 -20.31 7.24
C ARG A 50 -2.23 -19.14 7.15
N SER A 51 -1.73 -17.98 6.72
CA SER A 51 -2.48 -16.73 6.60
C SER A 51 -2.81 -16.42 5.14
N TYR A 52 -4.07 -16.59 4.73
CA TYR A 52 -4.47 -16.31 3.33
C TYR A 52 -4.33 -14.85 2.94
N SER A 53 -4.48 -13.90 3.87
CA SER A 53 -4.22 -12.48 3.57
C SER A 53 -2.73 -12.23 3.31
N ARG A 54 -1.84 -12.95 4.02
CA ARG A 54 -0.40 -12.90 3.75
C ARG A 54 -0.08 -13.53 2.40
N LEU A 55 -0.67 -14.69 2.09
CA LEU A 55 -0.44 -15.35 0.80
C LEU A 55 -0.94 -14.50 -0.40
N VAL A 56 -2.10 -13.83 -0.28
CA VAL A 56 -2.55 -12.85 -1.29
C VAL A 56 -1.55 -11.70 -1.44
N VAL A 57 -1.00 -11.19 -0.33
CA VAL A 57 0.03 -10.15 -0.36
C VAL A 57 1.33 -10.63 -1.01
N GLU A 58 1.74 -11.88 -0.77
CA GLU A 58 2.91 -12.47 -1.40
C GLU A 58 2.70 -12.62 -2.92
N GLU A 59 1.53 -13.06 -3.40
CA GLU A 59 1.23 -13.10 -4.85
C GLU A 59 1.19 -11.70 -5.46
N ALA A 60 0.60 -10.72 -4.77
CA ALA A 60 0.62 -9.33 -5.20
C ALA A 60 2.06 -8.78 -5.28
N ALA A 61 2.94 -9.16 -4.35
CA ALA A 61 4.35 -8.78 -4.38
C ALA A 61 5.10 -9.39 -5.57
N ARG A 62 4.85 -10.66 -5.93
CA ARG A 62 5.41 -11.27 -7.14
C ARG A 62 4.97 -10.53 -8.40
N LEU A 63 3.69 -10.19 -8.51
CA LEU A 63 3.15 -9.42 -9.63
C LEU A 63 3.76 -8.02 -9.71
N LEU A 64 3.90 -7.34 -8.57
CA LEU A 64 4.58 -6.03 -8.49
C LEU A 64 6.03 -6.11 -8.97
N GLN A 65 6.79 -7.12 -8.54
CA GLN A 65 8.18 -7.32 -8.99
C GLN A 65 8.23 -7.64 -10.49
N PHE A 66 7.31 -8.46 -10.99
CA PHE A 66 7.17 -8.72 -12.43
C PHE A 66 6.91 -7.45 -13.24
N PHE A 67 6.14 -6.50 -12.70
CA PHE A 67 5.90 -5.18 -13.30
C PHE A 67 6.99 -4.13 -13.04
N GLY A 68 8.08 -4.51 -12.35
CA GLY A 68 9.25 -3.67 -12.14
C GLY A 68 9.22 -2.79 -10.89
N CYS A 69 8.46 -3.16 -9.86
CA CYS A 69 8.43 -2.45 -8.58
C CYS A 69 9.40 -3.05 -7.54
N GLU A 70 9.89 -2.20 -6.62
CA GLU A 70 10.54 -2.64 -5.38
C GLU A 70 9.45 -2.86 -4.31
N THR A 71 9.43 -4.04 -3.68
CA THR A 71 8.40 -4.40 -2.71
C THR A 71 8.97 -4.63 -1.32
N ARG A 72 8.26 -4.19 -0.28
CA ARG A 72 8.55 -4.54 1.11
C ARG A 72 7.28 -5.06 1.79
N ILE A 73 7.31 -6.27 2.32
CA ILE A 73 6.20 -6.86 3.07
C ILE A 73 6.55 -6.75 4.55
N PHE A 74 5.81 -5.93 5.30
CA PHE A 74 6.06 -5.75 6.73
C PHE A 74 5.58 -6.98 7.52
N ASP A 75 6.38 -7.43 8.49
CA ASP A 75 6.05 -8.52 9.41
C ASP A 75 5.62 -7.95 10.78
N PRO A 76 4.32 -7.97 11.14
CA PRO A 76 3.83 -7.41 12.40
C PRO A 76 3.88 -8.39 13.58
N HIS A 77 4.76 -9.41 13.56
CA HIS A 77 4.74 -10.53 14.52
C HIS A 77 4.78 -10.13 16.01
N ASP A 78 5.45 -9.03 16.37
CA ASP A 78 5.54 -8.51 17.73
C ASP A 78 5.06 -7.04 17.83
N LEU A 79 4.40 -6.51 16.80
CA LEU A 79 3.94 -5.13 16.79
C LEU A 79 2.97 -4.89 17.96
N PRO A 80 3.26 -3.98 18.90
CA PRO A 80 2.42 -3.76 20.06
C PRO A 80 1.09 -3.12 19.66
N LEU A 81 0.08 -3.21 20.52
CA LEU A 81 -1.09 -2.35 20.39
C LEU A 81 -0.68 -0.88 20.61
N PRO A 82 -1.38 0.08 19.99
CA PRO A 82 -1.17 1.50 20.29
C PRO A 82 -1.24 1.77 21.80
N ASP A 83 -0.32 2.59 22.30
CA ASP A 83 -0.17 2.98 23.71
C ASP A 83 0.20 1.85 24.69
N GLN A 84 0.40 0.61 24.22
CA GLN A 84 0.85 -0.50 25.06
C GLN A 84 2.30 -0.32 25.51
N VAL A 85 3.13 0.29 24.66
CA VAL A 85 4.49 0.72 24.98
C VAL A 85 4.48 2.25 25.04
N ALA A 86 5.08 2.83 26.09
CA ALA A 86 5.06 4.27 26.28
C ALA A 86 5.57 5.02 25.04
N GLY A 87 4.73 5.89 24.47
CA GLY A 87 5.03 6.67 23.27
C GLY A 87 5.19 5.85 21.99
N ASP A 88 4.69 4.62 21.96
CA ASP A 88 4.93 3.63 20.90
C ASP A 88 6.42 3.45 20.56
N ASP A 89 7.30 3.58 21.56
CA ASP A 89 8.75 3.44 21.38
C ASP A 89 9.13 1.96 21.28
N HIS A 90 8.86 1.37 20.10
CA HIS A 90 9.07 -0.04 19.82
C HIS A 90 9.75 -0.21 18.45
N PRO A 91 10.75 -1.11 18.30
CA PRO A 91 11.46 -1.35 17.03
C PRO A 91 10.53 -1.61 15.84
N ALA A 92 9.51 -2.46 16.00
CA ALA A 92 8.53 -2.75 14.96
C ALA A 92 7.74 -1.50 14.51
N VAL A 93 7.41 -0.59 15.44
CA VAL A 93 6.71 0.66 15.12
C VAL A 93 7.61 1.60 14.33
N HIS A 94 8.88 1.70 14.74
CA HIS A 94 9.88 2.52 14.03
C HIS A 94 10.10 2.02 12.60
N GLU A 95 10.27 0.71 12.40
CA GLU A 95 10.44 0.12 11.07
C GLU A 95 9.18 0.26 10.21
N LEU A 96 7.98 0.04 10.77
CA LEU A 96 6.72 0.25 10.05
C LEU A 96 6.61 1.69 9.52
N ARG A 97 6.90 2.68 10.39
CA ARG A 97 6.89 4.10 10.01
C ARG A 97 7.95 4.41 8.95
N ALA A 98 9.15 3.86 9.08
CA ALA A 98 10.22 4.02 8.10
C ALA A 98 9.87 3.42 6.73
N HIS A 99 9.23 2.26 6.71
CA HIS A 99 8.76 1.62 5.49
C HIS A 99 7.60 2.39 4.85
N SER A 100 6.68 2.92 5.65
CA SER A 100 5.61 3.79 5.14
C SER A 100 6.19 5.06 4.50
N LEU A 101 7.18 5.69 5.14
CA LEU A 101 7.92 6.82 4.57
C LEU A 101 8.63 6.48 3.25
N TRP A 102 9.26 5.32 3.16
CA TRP A 102 9.94 4.84 1.95
C TRP A 102 8.97 4.58 0.79
N SER A 103 7.74 4.15 1.08
CA SER A 103 6.76 3.78 0.06
C SER A 103 6.29 4.97 -0.78
N GLU A 104 5.94 4.69 -2.03
CA GLU A 104 5.24 5.59 -2.95
C GLU A 104 3.78 5.14 -3.15
N GLY A 105 3.54 3.84 -2.95
CA GLY A 105 2.22 3.22 -2.89
C GLY A 105 2.16 2.09 -1.87
N GLN A 106 0.96 1.64 -1.51
CA GLN A 106 0.77 0.54 -0.56
C GLN A 106 -0.31 -0.45 -0.99
N ILE A 107 -0.21 -1.68 -0.49
CA ILE A 107 -1.29 -2.68 -0.52
C ILE A 107 -1.66 -3.05 0.92
N TRP A 108 -2.93 -2.94 1.27
CA TRP A 108 -3.46 -3.41 2.55
C TRP A 108 -4.40 -4.58 2.34
N CYS A 109 -4.09 -5.75 2.91
CA CYS A 109 -4.91 -6.94 2.83
C CYS A 109 -5.37 -7.43 4.21
N SER A 110 -6.66 -7.32 4.52
CA SER A 110 -7.20 -7.86 5.77
C SER A 110 -8.05 -9.10 5.52
N PRO A 111 -7.92 -10.16 6.32
CA PRO A 111 -9.00 -11.13 6.43
C PRO A 111 -10.20 -10.52 7.18
N GLU A 112 -11.33 -11.22 7.14
CA GLU A 112 -12.45 -10.93 8.03
C GLU A 112 -12.39 -11.77 9.30
N ARG A 113 -12.44 -11.09 10.46
CA ARG A 113 -12.66 -11.72 11.76
C ARG A 113 -13.96 -11.19 12.33
N HIS A 114 -14.92 -12.07 12.60
CA HIS A 114 -16.27 -11.69 13.00
C HIS A 114 -16.91 -10.67 12.03
N GLY A 115 -16.68 -10.84 10.73
CA GLY A 115 -17.24 -10.01 9.67
C GLY A 115 -16.64 -8.61 9.52
N GLN A 116 -15.52 -8.32 10.19
CA GLN A 116 -14.87 -7.00 10.21
C GLN A 116 -13.37 -7.11 9.93
N ILE A 117 -12.73 -5.95 9.69
CA ILE A 117 -11.27 -5.82 9.64
C ILE A 117 -10.64 -6.41 10.90
N THR A 118 -9.47 -7.01 10.77
CA THR A 118 -8.74 -7.58 11.93
C THR A 118 -8.10 -6.51 12.81
N GLY A 119 -7.96 -6.82 14.10
CA GLY A 119 -7.15 -6.02 15.02
C GLY A 119 -5.69 -5.89 14.58
N ILE A 120 -5.10 -6.92 13.96
CA ILE A 120 -3.72 -6.89 13.44
C ILE A 120 -3.58 -5.88 12.31
N MET A 121 -4.50 -5.88 11.34
CA MET A 121 -4.49 -4.87 10.28
C MET A 121 -4.71 -3.47 10.83
N LYS A 122 -5.66 -3.33 11.77
CA LYS A 122 -5.98 -2.04 12.39
C LYS A 122 -4.81 -1.47 13.19
N ALA A 123 -4.13 -2.29 13.98
CA ALA A 123 -2.95 -1.90 14.76
C ALA A 123 -1.82 -1.35 13.87
N GLN A 124 -1.55 -1.99 12.72
CA GLN A 124 -0.59 -1.47 11.75
C GLN A 124 -0.97 -0.08 11.25
N VAL A 125 -2.24 0.13 10.86
CA VAL A 125 -2.70 1.44 10.37
C VAL A 125 -2.68 2.49 11.49
N ASP A 126 -3.04 2.12 12.71
CA ASP A 126 -3.05 3.04 13.87
C ASP A 126 -1.65 3.54 14.24
N HIS A 127 -0.62 2.73 13.98
CA HIS A 127 0.79 3.13 14.18
C HIS A 127 1.35 4.07 13.10
N LEU A 128 0.57 4.37 12.05
CA LEU A 128 0.94 5.33 11.01
C LEU A 128 0.34 6.72 11.32
N PRO A 129 1.15 7.70 11.75
CA PRO A 129 0.64 9.03 12.05
C PRO A 129 0.40 9.86 10.78
N LEU A 130 -0.55 10.79 10.82
CA LEU A 130 -0.75 11.76 9.71
C LEU A 130 0.43 12.73 9.56
N ALA A 131 1.10 13.05 10.67
CA ALA A 131 2.31 13.87 10.72
C ALA A 131 3.21 13.40 11.88
N TYR A 132 4.50 13.28 11.64
CA TYR A 132 5.50 12.93 12.65
C TYR A 132 6.84 13.60 12.32
N LYS A 133 7.35 14.45 13.22
CA LYS A 133 8.61 15.19 13.02
C LYS A 133 8.67 15.93 11.68
N GLY A 134 7.57 16.55 11.26
CA GLY A 134 7.45 17.25 9.96
C GLY A 134 7.24 16.34 8.75
N LEU A 135 7.32 15.02 8.90
CA LEU A 135 7.11 14.04 7.84
C LEU A 135 5.66 13.58 7.79
N ARG A 136 5.19 13.24 6.59
CA ARG A 136 3.83 12.75 6.31
C ARG A 136 3.94 11.36 5.67
N PRO A 137 3.90 10.26 6.45
CA PRO A 137 4.28 8.92 5.97
C PRO A 137 3.27 8.29 4.99
N THR A 138 2.03 8.76 4.97
CA THR A 138 0.98 8.20 4.09
C THR A 138 0.44 9.19 3.06
N GLN A 139 0.50 10.49 3.35
CA GLN A 139 -0.18 11.49 2.53
C GLN A 139 0.35 11.51 1.09
N GLY A 140 -0.55 11.59 0.12
CA GLY A 140 -0.21 11.69 -1.30
C GLY A 140 0.24 10.37 -1.97
N ARG A 141 0.34 9.28 -1.22
CA ARG A 141 0.70 7.94 -1.73
C ARG A 141 -0.53 7.20 -2.25
N THR A 142 -0.33 6.29 -3.18
CA THR A 142 -1.39 5.40 -3.69
C THR A 142 -1.69 4.26 -2.73
N LEU A 143 -2.91 3.74 -2.78
CA LEU A 143 -3.33 2.59 -1.98
C LEU A 143 -4.19 1.65 -2.82
N ALA A 144 -3.88 0.35 -2.79
CA ALA A 144 -4.80 -0.71 -3.15
C ALA A 144 -5.27 -1.46 -1.90
N VAL A 145 -6.53 -1.86 -1.91
CA VAL A 145 -7.18 -2.55 -0.79
C VAL A 145 -7.65 -3.93 -1.21
N MET A 146 -7.37 -4.92 -0.37
CA MET A 146 -7.68 -6.32 -0.62
C MET A 146 -8.28 -6.97 0.64
N GLN A 147 -9.05 -8.04 0.46
CA GLN A 147 -9.45 -8.90 1.56
C GLN A 147 -9.53 -10.37 1.17
N VAL A 148 -9.56 -11.21 2.19
CA VAL A 148 -9.91 -12.63 2.08
C VAL A 148 -11.04 -12.96 3.07
N SER A 149 -11.94 -13.86 2.69
CA SER A 149 -12.95 -14.43 3.59
C SER A 149 -12.90 -15.96 3.56
N ALA A 150 -13.35 -16.58 4.64
CA ALA A 150 -13.53 -18.04 4.69
C ALA A 150 -14.91 -18.47 4.15
N GLY A 151 -15.85 -17.53 4.01
CA GLY A 151 -17.21 -17.80 3.55
C GLY A 151 -17.47 -17.25 2.15
N SER A 152 -18.73 -16.93 1.89
CA SER A 152 -19.13 -16.19 0.68
C SER A 152 -18.36 -14.88 0.54
N GLN A 153 -18.33 -14.35 -0.68
CA GLN A 153 -17.69 -13.08 -0.95
C GLN A 153 -18.30 -11.98 -0.09
N SER A 154 -17.42 -11.13 0.45
CA SER A 154 -17.78 -9.99 1.29
C SER A 154 -16.94 -8.79 0.89
N PHE A 155 -17.33 -7.60 1.34
CA PHE A 155 -16.61 -6.35 1.10
C PHE A 155 -16.42 -5.52 2.36
N ASN A 156 -16.76 -6.05 3.54
CA ASN A 156 -16.74 -5.28 4.79
C ASN A 156 -15.33 -4.77 5.09
N SER A 157 -14.33 -5.65 5.06
CA SER A 157 -12.94 -5.26 5.34
C SER A 157 -12.41 -4.25 4.33
N ILE A 158 -12.63 -4.45 3.03
CA ILE A 158 -12.18 -3.51 2.00
C ILE A 158 -12.85 -2.14 2.15
N ASN A 159 -14.15 -2.09 2.45
CA ASN A 159 -14.86 -0.84 2.63
C ASN A 159 -14.28 -0.04 3.81
N THR A 160 -13.99 -0.72 4.93
CA THR A 160 -13.31 -0.09 6.06
C THR A 160 -11.90 0.36 5.69
N LEU A 161 -11.11 -0.47 4.99
CA LEU A 161 -9.76 -0.12 4.56
C LEU A 161 -9.74 1.09 3.62
N ARG A 162 -10.72 1.22 2.73
CA ARG A 162 -10.87 2.38 1.84
C ARG A 162 -11.16 3.66 2.63
N VAL A 163 -12.03 3.58 3.64
CA VAL A 163 -12.30 4.70 4.55
C VAL A 163 -11.06 5.07 5.37
N LEU A 164 -10.30 4.08 5.84
CA LEU A 164 -9.01 4.32 6.52
C LEU A 164 -8.01 4.97 5.56
N GLY A 165 -7.86 4.48 4.33
CA GLY A 165 -6.99 5.07 3.31
C GLY A 165 -7.31 6.54 3.03
N ARG A 166 -8.60 6.87 2.93
CA ARG A 166 -9.07 8.27 2.87
C ARG A 166 -8.64 9.06 4.11
N TRP A 167 -8.82 8.51 5.31
CA TRP A 167 -8.40 9.17 6.55
C TRP A 167 -6.90 9.46 6.55
N MET A 168 -6.10 8.51 6.07
CA MET A 168 -4.65 8.60 5.89
C MET A 168 -4.22 9.49 4.71
N ARG A 169 -5.18 10.13 4.01
CA ARG A 169 -4.99 11.00 2.85
C ARG A 169 -4.24 10.34 1.70
N MET A 170 -4.51 9.05 1.49
CA MET A 170 -3.98 8.25 0.38
C MET A 170 -4.93 8.29 -0.82
N PHE A 171 -4.38 8.18 -2.03
CA PHE A 171 -5.14 7.99 -3.26
C PHE A 171 -5.48 6.50 -3.42
N THR A 172 -6.62 6.08 -2.89
CA THR A 172 -7.05 4.69 -2.98
C THR A 172 -7.62 4.40 -4.37
N ILE A 173 -6.96 3.52 -5.13
CA ILE A 173 -7.37 3.18 -6.51
C ILE A 173 -8.78 2.57 -6.53
N PRO A 174 -9.54 2.72 -7.63
CA PRO A 174 -10.91 2.23 -7.70
C PRO A 174 -11.00 0.70 -7.62
N ASN A 175 -10.11 -0.03 -8.28
CA ASN A 175 -10.16 -1.49 -8.31
C ASN A 175 -9.71 -2.10 -6.98
N GLN A 176 -10.22 -3.30 -6.67
CA GLN A 176 -10.00 -3.99 -5.40
C GLN A 176 -10.20 -5.50 -5.52
N SER A 177 -9.59 -6.29 -4.63
CA SER A 177 -9.69 -7.76 -4.65
C SER A 177 -10.30 -8.32 -3.37
N SER A 178 -11.38 -9.10 -3.51
CA SER A 178 -12.00 -9.85 -2.40
C SER A 178 -12.10 -11.33 -2.77
N VAL A 179 -11.25 -12.14 -2.13
CA VAL A 179 -11.17 -13.59 -2.36
C VAL A 179 -12.12 -14.31 -1.40
N ALA A 180 -13.19 -14.89 -1.94
CA ALA A 180 -14.12 -15.72 -1.16
C ALA A 180 -13.54 -17.11 -0.94
N LYS A 181 -13.98 -17.79 0.13
CA LYS A 181 -13.54 -19.15 0.49
C LYS A 181 -12.05 -19.39 0.24
N ALA A 182 -11.19 -18.47 0.70
CA ALA A 182 -9.80 -18.41 0.27
C ALA A 182 -9.01 -19.73 0.47
N TYR A 183 -9.43 -20.60 1.39
CA TYR A 183 -8.83 -21.93 1.55
C TYR A 183 -8.96 -22.84 0.33
N GLU A 184 -9.94 -22.63 -0.56
CA GLU A 184 -10.10 -23.39 -1.81
C GLU A 184 -9.15 -22.89 -2.91
N GLU A 185 -8.76 -21.62 -2.84
CA GLU A 185 -8.00 -20.89 -3.87
C GLU A 185 -6.48 -21.06 -3.76
N PHE A 186 -5.98 -21.59 -2.65
CA PHE A 186 -4.55 -21.82 -2.44
C PHE A 186 -4.20 -23.31 -2.37
N ASP A 187 -3.09 -23.70 -2.99
CA ASP A 187 -2.55 -25.05 -2.91
C ASP A 187 -1.77 -25.30 -1.61
N GLU A 188 -1.26 -26.51 -1.40
CA GLU A 188 -0.51 -26.87 -0.19
C GLU A 188 0.74 -26.00 0.03
N ALA A 189 1.44 -25.64 -1.05
CA ALA A 189 2.61 -24.76 -1.03
C ALA A 189 2.27 -23.28 -0.76
N GLY A 190 0.98 -22.95 -0.66
CA GLY A 190 0.52 -21.59 -0.40
C GLY A 190 0.53 -20.71 -1.65
N ARG A 191 0.54 -21.31 -2.84
CA ARG A 191 0.40 -20.60 -4.11
C ARG A 191 -1.06 -20.52 -4.51
N MET A 192 -1.44 -19.37 -5.09
CA MET A 192 -2.81 -19.19 -5.56
C MET A 192 -3.01 -19.94 -6.88
N LYS A 193 -4.10 -20.69 -6.98
CA LYS A 193 -4.50 -21.42 -8.19
C LYS A 193 -4.99 -20.44 -9.26
N PRO A 194 -4.92 -20.78 -10.56
CA PRO A 194 -5.55 -19.98 -11.61
C PRO A 194 -7.05 -19.84 -11.35
N SER A 195 -7.53 -18.62 -11.19
CA SER A 195 -8.95 -18.33 -10.95
C SER A 195 -9.28 -16.87 -11.26
N PRO A 196 -10.57 -16.51 -11.42
CA PRO A 196 -10.98 -15.12 -11.58
C PRO A 196 -10.53 -14.20 -10.43
N TYR A 197 -10.27 -14.76 -9.23
CA TYR A 197 -9.72 -13.99 -8.12
C TYR A 197 -8.26 -13.63 -8.34
N TYR A 198 -7.47 -14.54 -8.93
CA TYR A 198 -6.08 -14.26 -9.28
C TYR A 198 -6.02 -13.20 -10.38
N ASP A 199 -6.84 -13.32 -11.43
CA ASP A 199 -6.94 -12.32 -12.50
C ASP A 199 -7.30 -10.93 -11.93
N ARG A 200 -8.24 -10.88 -10.97
CA ARG A 200 -8.56 -9.63 -10.28
C ARG A 200 -7.37 -9.05 -9.51
N ILE A 201 -6.53 -9.88 -8.88
CA ILE A 201 -5.32 -9.40 -8.20
C ILE A 201 -4.34 -8.83 -9.24
N VAL A 202 -4.20 -9.46 -10.41
CA VAL A 202 -3.41 -8.93 -11.52
C VAL A 202 -3.91 -7.54 -11.92
N ASP A 203 -5.22 -7.38 -12.16
CA ASP A 203 -5.81 -6.08 -12.53
C ASP A 203 -5.53 -4.99 -11.47
N VAL A 204 -5.72 -5.33 -10.19
CA VAL A 204 -5.53 -4.40 -9.07
C VAL A 204 -4.07 -3.96 -8.96
N VAL A 205 -3.14 -4.91 -9.11
CA VAL A 205 -1.71 -4.63 -9.07
C VAL A 205 -1.30 -3.79 -10.28
N GLU A 206 -1.78 -4.13 -11.48
CA GLU A 206 -1.49 -3.37 -12.70
C GLU A 206 -1.96 -1.91 -12.57
N GLU A 207 -3.18 -1.71 -12.08
CA GLU A 207 -3.75 -0.39 -11.82
C GLU A 207 -2.94 0.38 -10.76
N LEU A 208 -2.53 -0.30 -9.68
CA LEU A 208 -1.69 0.33 -8.64
C LEU A 208 -0.36 0.83 -9.22
N VAL A 209 0.31 0.05 -10.07
CA VAL A 209 1.57 0.47 -10.71
C VAL A 209 1.35 1.71 -11.56
N ARG A 210 0.31 1.72 -12.40
CA ARG A 210 -0.04 2.87 -13.26
C ARG A 210 -0.25 4.14 -12.44
N PHE A 211 -1.11 4.09 -11.41
CA PHE A 211 -1.40 5.24 -10.57
C PHE A 211 -0.19 5.69 -9.74
N THR A 212 0.62 4.75 -9.25
CA THR A 212 1.81 5.09 -8.45
C THR A 212 2.82 5.86 -9.30
N VAL A 213 3.11 5.38 -10.51
CA VAL A 213 4.03 6.04 -11.45
C VAL A 213 3.49 7.41 -11.87
N LEU A 214 2.18 7.52 -12.10
CA LEU A 214 1.53 8.78 -12.47
C LEU A 214 1.62 9.83 -11.37
N LEU A 215 1.41 9.45 -10.10
CA LEU A 215 1.26 10.41 -9.00
C LEU A 215 2.56 10.71 -8.27
N ARG A 216 3.53 9.78 -8.21
CA ARG A 216 4.75 9.94 -7.40
C ARG A 216 5.58 11.21 -7.71
N PRO A 217 5.73 11.69 -8.96
CA PRO A 217 6.50 12.91 -9.23
C PRO A 217 5.80 14.18 -8.72
N HIS A 218 4.51 14.09 -8.41
CA HIS A 218 3.66 15.21 -8.03
C HIS A 218 3.22 15.14 -6.57
N ALA A 219 3.75 14.22 -5.77
CA ALA A 219 3.29 13.97 -4.40
C ALA A 219 3.29 15.24 -3.52
N GLU A 220 4.35 16.07 -3.62
CA GLU A 220 4.44 17.34 -2.87
C GLU A 220 3.39 18.36 -3.33
N GLN A 221 3.20 18.51 -4.65
CA GLN A 221 2.21 19.41 -5.23
C GLN A 221 0.77 18.99 -4.85
N LEU A 222 0.49 17.69 -4.87
CA LEU A 222 -0.84 17.14 -4.53
C LEU A 222 -1.22 17.36 -3.06
N VAL A 223 -0.24 17.57 -2.18
CA VAL A 223 -0.46 17.81 -0.74
C VAL A 223 -0.16 19.25 -0.31
N ASP A 224 0.12 20.15 -1.26
CA ASP A 224 0.26 21.59 -1.01
C ASP A 224 -1.14 22.24 -0.97
N ARG A 225 -1.72 22.31 0.23
CA ARG A 225 -3.12 22.71 0.44
C ARG A 225 -3.23 24.19 0.77
N TYR A 226 -4.23 24.85 0.16
CA TYR A 226 -4.57 26.25 0.42
C TYR A 226 -4.73 26.57 1.91
N SER A 227 -5.49 25.76 2.67
CA SER A 227 -5.73 26.01 4.09
C SER A 227 -4.43 25.94 4.90
N GLU A 228 -3.55 24.98 4.59
CA GLU A 228 -2.26 24.84 5.28
C GLU A 228 -1.34 26.02 4.98
N ARG A 229 -1.32 26.54 3.73
CA ARG A 229 -0.58 27.77 3.37
C ARG A 229 -1.13 28.99 4.09
N LYS A 230 -2.47 29.11 4.18
CA LYS A 230 -3.14 30.19 4.91
C LYS A 230 -2.76 30.18 6.38
N ASP A 231 -2.76 29.03 7.03
CA ASP A 231 -2.42 28.89 8.46
C ASP A 231 -0.96 29.26 8.76
N ARG A 232 -0.04 29.02 7.80
CA ARG A 232 1.37 29.42 7.90
C ARG A 232 1.66 30.85 7.43
N ASN A 233 0.66 31.57 6.95
CA ASN A 233 0.83 32.88 6.31
C ASN A 233 1.85 32.87 5.15
N GLU A 234 1.77 31.84 4.30
CA GLU A 234 2.63 31.64 3.12
C GLU A 234 1.85 31.95 1.83
N PRO A 235 1.83 33.21 1.36
CA PRO A 235 1.16 33.56 0.12
C PRO A 235 1.84 32.90 -1.09
N VAL A 236 1.04 32.57 -2.11
CA VAL A 236 1.58 32.02 -3.36
C VAL A 236 2.07 33.18 -4.22
N ALA A 237 3.36 33.20 -4.52
CA ALA A 237 3.93 34.16 -5.46
C ALA A 237 3.25 34.03 -6.84
N THR A 238 2.79 35.15 -7.37
CA THR A 238 2.25 35.28 -8.73
C THR A 238 3.33 34.94 -9.76
N HIS A 239 2.89 34.63 -10.99
CA HIS A 239 3.81 34.38 -12.10
C HIS A 239 4.74 35.58 -12.38
N VAL A 240 4.26 36.81 -12.10
CA VAL A 240 5.02 38.06 -12.26
C VAL A 240 6.11 38.17 -11.19
N GLU A 241 5.79 37.88 -9.93
CA GLU A 241 6.76 37.87 -8.83
C GLU A 241 7.81 36.77 -9.02
N LYS A 242 7.40 35.56 -9.44
CA LYS A 242 8.34 34.47 -9.76
C LYS A 242 9.26 34.79 -10.93
N ALA A 243 8.80 35.59 -11.89
CA ALA A 243 9.60 36.03 -13.03
C ALA A 243 10.52 37.22 -12.69
N GLY A 244 10.48 37.75 -11.46
CA GLY A 244 11.25 38.93 -11.06
C GLY A 244 10.79 40.23 -11.75
N LEU A 245 9.56 40.24 -12.28
CA LEU A 245 9.00 41.36 -13.05
C LEU A 245 8.15 42.31 -12.18
N ALA A 246 8.04 42.03 -10.87
CA ALA A 246 7.37 42.92 -9.93
C ALA A 246 8.30 44.10 -9.60
N THR A 247 8.01 45.27 -10.16
CA THR A 247 8.62 46.54 -9.75
C THR A 247 8.16 46.89 -8.34
N SER A 248 9.12 47.16 -7.46
CA SER A 248 8.86 47.67 -6.11
C SER A 248 8.42 49.13 -6.23
N ASP A 249 7.15 49.42 -5.93
CA ASP A 249 6.65 50.77 -5.68
C ASP A 249 6.80 51.14 -4.19
#